data_AF-A0A7C5I0W2-F1
#
_entry.id   AF-A0A7C5I0W2-F1
#
_cell.length_a   1.000
_cell.length_b   1.000
_cell.length_c   1.000
_cell.angle_alpha   90.00
_cell.angle_beta   90.00
_cell.angle_gamma   90.00
#
_symmetry.space_group_name_H-M   'P 1'
#
loop_
_entity.id
_entity.type
_entity.pdbx_description
1 polymer ?
#
loop_
_entity_poly.entity_id
_entity_poly.type
_entity_poly.pdbx_seq_one_letter_code
_entity_poly.pdbx_strand_id
1 'polypeptide(L)'
;MRSSARLEAILRPIARPWVIPKAWARTLVVIGAGALVAGLVFLYLWLGSTIVLLKAERARLLLSLEELSRDQALLSVQVTQAYSPEAIAERAKALGMGPFTEDRTGYLIMEDDEGAGD
;
A
#
# COMPACT_ATOMS: atom_id res chain seq x y z
N MET A 1 -77.46 17.23 22.59
CA MET A 1 -76.79 16.55 21.45
C MET A 1 -76.52 17.54 20.30
N ARG A 2 -75.62 18.52 20.48
CA ARG A 2 -75.34 19.58 19.49
C ARG A 2 -73.86 20.00 19.40
N SER A 3 -72.95 19.19 19.93
CA SER A 3 -71.52 19.50 20.04
C SER A 3 -70.63 18.77 19.02
N SER A 4 -71.13 17.74 18.33
CA SER A 4 -70.35 16.95 17.37
C SER A 4 -70.20 17.62 16.00
N ALA A 5 -71.18 18.40 15.54
CA ALA A 5 -71.16 19.04 14.22
C ALA A 5 -70.09 20.15 14.08
N ARG A 6 -69.61 20.72 15.19
CA ARG A 6 -68.65 21.83 15.18
C ARG A 6 -67.19 21.35 15.08
N LEU A 7 -66.91 20.10 15.44
CA LEU A 7 -65.56 19.51 15.39
C LEU A 7 -65.20 19.01 13.99
N GLU A 8 -66.17 18.58 13.18
CA GLU A 8 -65.92 18.14 11.80
C GLU A 8 -65.56 19.28 10.84
N ALA A 9 -65.94 20.52 11.16
CA ALA A 9 -65.61 21.68 10.33
C ALA A 9 -64.15 22.13 10.45
N ILE A 10 -63.47 21.81 11.57
CA ILE A 10 -62.09 22.24 11.85
C ILE A 10 -61.06 21.24 11.29
N LEU A 11 -61.48 20.00 11.04
CA LEU A 11 -60.60 18.88 10.67
C LEU A 11 -60.57 18.56 9.17
N ARG A 12 -61.02 19.46 8.29
CA ARG A 12 -60.72 19.31 6.85
C ARG A 12 -59.30 19.80 6.58
N PRO A 13 -58.29 18.93 6.43
CA PRO A 13 -57.05 19.35 5.81
C PRO A 13 -57.40 19.78 4.39
N ILE A 14 -57.16 21.05 4.08
CA ILE A 14 -57.15 21.55 2.72
C ILE A 14 -55.95 20.89 2.05
N ALA A 15 -56.13 19.63 1.62
CA ALA A 15 -55.23 18.96 0.71
C ALA A 15 -55.41 19.63 -0.64
N ARG A 16 -54.86 20.83 -0.77
CA ARG A 16 -54.74 21.53 -2.05
C ARG A 16 -53.81 20.66 -2.89
N PRO A 17 -54.26 20.03 -3.98
CA PRO A 17 -53.36 19.32 -4.85
C PRO A 17 -52.37 20.36 -5.37
N TRP A 18 -51.09 20.20 -5.02
CA TRP A 18 -50.03 21.04 -5.54
C TRP A 18 -49.87 20.68 -7.02
N VAL A 19 -50.68 21.32 -7.86
CA VAL A 19 -50.61 21.13 -9.30
C VAL A 19 -49.38 21.91 -9.77
N ILE A 20 -48.24 21.23 -9.81
CA ILE A 20 -47.00 21.80 -10.34
C ILE A 20 -47.32 22.21 -11.79
N PRO A 21 -47.18 23.51 -12.14
CA PRO A 21 -47.46 23.93 -13.51
C PRO A 21 -46.56 23.15 -14.46
N LYS A 22 -47.08 22.69 -15.61
CA LYS A 22 -46.30 21.93 -16.60
C LYS A 22 -44.97 22.62 -17.00
N ALA A 23 -44.91 23.95 -16.90
CA ALA A 23 -43.69 24.75 -17.09
C ALA A 23 -42.62 24.43 -16.03
N TRP A 24 -42.98 24.33 -14.75
CA TRP A 24 -42.07 23.98 -13.66
C TRP A 24 -41.59 22.53 -13.74
N ALA A 25 -42.44 21.62 -14.20
CA ALA A 25 -42.05 20.23 -14.45
C ALA A 25 -40.92 20.13 -15.50
N ARG A 26 -41.02 20.88 -16.60
CA ARG A 26 -39.95 20.92 -17.62
C ARG A 26 -38.65 21.49 -17.06
N THR A 27 -38.71 22.57 -16.30
CA THR A 27 -37.53 23.17 -15.68
C THR A 27 -36.84 22.19 -14.72
N LEU A 28 -37.61 21.47 -13.90
CA LEU A 28 -37.07 20.45 -12.99
C LEU A 28 -36.42 19.29 -13.75
N VAL A 29 -36.99 18.86 -14.88
CA VAL A 29 -36.40 17.82 -15.74
C VAL A 29 -35.07 18.29 -16.33
N VAL A 30 -34.98 19.53 -16.81
CA VAL A 30 -33.74 20.09 -17.37
C VAL A 30 -32.66 20.21 -16.28
N ILE A 31 -33.02 20.67 -15.08
CA ILE A 31 -32.11 20.74 -13.94
C ILE A 31 -31.64 19.35 -13.54
N GLY A 32 -32.54 18.37 -13.45
CA GLY A 32 -32.21 16.99 -13.13
C GLY A 32 -31.28 16.34 -14.17
N ALA A 33 -31.55 16.56 -15.46
CA ALA A 33 -30.68 16.09 -16.53
C ALA A 33 -29.30 16.76 -16.47
N GLY A 34 -29.25 18.08 -16.23
CA GLY A 34 -27.99 18.81 -16.05
C GLY A 34 -27.19 18.31 -14.85
N ALA A 35 -27.85 18.05 -13.73
CA ALA A 35 -27.22 17.50 -12.53
C ALA A 35 -26.66 16.09 -12.77
N LEU A 36 -27.36 15.25 -13.52
CA LEU A 36 -26.85 13.93 -13.92
C LEU A 36 -25.60 14.03 -14.79
N VAL A 37 -25.61 14.90 -15.80
CA VAL A 37 -24.44 15.09 -16.67
C VAL A 37 -23.26 15.65 -15.88
N ALA A 38 -23.49 16.67 -15.04
CA ALA A 38 -22.46 17.25 -14.18
C ALA A 38 -21.90 16.20 -13.19
N GLY A 39 -22.77 15.39 -12.60
CA GLY A 39 -22.39 14.28 -11.73
C GLY A 39 -21.55 13.23 -12.44
N LEU A 40 -21.88 12.89 -13.69
CA LEU A 40 -21.11 11.94 -14.51
C LEU A 40 -19.72 12.49 -14.85
N VAL A 41 -19.63 13.75 -15.24
CA VAL A 41 -18.36 14.43 -15.51
C VAL A 41 -17.51 14.49 -14.24
N PHE A 42 -18.12 14.85 -13.10
CA PHE A 42 -17.44 14.85 -11.82
C PHE A 42 -16.91 13.46 -11.45
N LEU A 43 -17.73 12.42 -11.60
CA LEU A 43 -17.35 11.05 -11.32
C LEU A 43 -16.18 10.59 -12.22
N TYR A 44 -16.22 10.94 -13.51
CA TYR A 44 -15.16 10.63 -14.45
C TYR A 44 -13.84 11.32 -14.07
N LEU A 45 -13.89 12.61 -13.76
CA LEU A 45 -12.71 13.37 -13.33
C LEU A 45 -12.16 12.86 -11.99
N TRP A 46 -13.04 12.52 -11.06
CA TRP A 46 -12.68 11.92 -9.79
C TRP A 46 -11.93 10.59 -9.99
N LEU A 47 -12.47 9.71 -10.82
CA LEU A 47 -11.84 8.42 -11.15
C LEU A 47 -10.48 8.61 -11.82
N GLY A 48 -10.36 9.57 -12.73
CA GLY A 48 -9.08 9.93 -13.35
C GLY A 48 -8.06 10.41 -12.32
N SER A 49 -8.48 11.28 -11.40
CA SER A 49 -7.62 11.82 -10.34
C SER A 49 -7.12 10.74 -9.39
N THR A 50 -7.97 9.80 -8.98
CA THR A 50 -7.56 8.70 -8.09
C THR A 50 -6.55 7.77 -8.77
N ILE A 51 -6.75 7.46 -10.05
CA ILE A 51 -5.81 6.64 -10.83
C ILE A 51 -4.45 7.34 -10.97
N VAL A 52 -4.43 8.65 -11.21
CA VAL A 52 -3.18 9.43 -11.30
C VAL A 52 -2.46 9.44 -9.95
N LEU A 53 -3.20 9.61 -8.85
CA LEU A 53 -2.62 9.58 -7.51
C LEU A 53 -1.98 8.21 -7.20
N LEU A 54 -2.69 7.12 -7.48
CA LEU A 54 -2.17 5.75 -7.32
C LEU A 54 -0.92 5.50 -8.18
N LYS A 55 -0.89 6.02 -9.42
CA LYS A 55 0.29 5.92 -10.29
C LYS A 55 1.47 6.70 -9.73
N ALA A 56 1.24 7.88 -9.15
CA ALA A 56 2.28 8.68 -8.53
C ALA A 56 2.84 7.99 -7.27
N GLU A 57 1.97 7.42 -6.44
CA GLU A 57 2.38 6.61 -5.27
C GLU A 57 3.19 5.39 -5.70
N ARG A 58 2.75 4.67 -6.74
CA ARG A 58 3.50 3.54 -7.30
C ARG A 58 4.88 3.97 -7.81
N ALA A 59 4.97 5.08 -8.54
CA ALA A 59 6.25 5.59 -9.03
C ALA A 59 7.20 5.95 -7.88
N ARG A 60 6.66 6.56 -6.82
CA ARG A 60 7.43 6.89 -5.60
C ARG A 60 7.93 5.64 -4.88
N LEU A 61 7.09 4.61 -4.76
CA LEU A 61 7.48 3.34 -4.15
C LEU A 61 8.54 2.62 -4.98
N LEU A 62 8.43 2.63 -6.30
CA LEU A 62 9.45 2.06 -7.20
C LEU A 62 10.80 2.78 -7.06
N LEU A 63 10.80 4.11 -7.00
CA LEU A 63 12.01 4.89 -6.73
C LEU A 63 12.66 4.50 -5.40
N SER A 64 11.87 4.37 -4.33
CA SER A 64 12.41 3.97 -3.02
C SER A 64 12.98 2.55 -3.00
N LEU A 65 12.41 1.63 -3.78
CA LEU A 65 12.95 0.27 -3.92
C LEU A 65 14.28 0.26 -4.68
N GLU A 66 14.40 1.09 -5.70
CA GLU A 66 15.64 1.23 -6.47
C GLU A 66 16.76 1.84 -5.63
N GLU A 67 16.45 2.87 -4.85
CA GLU A 67 17.40 3.45 -3.87
C GLU A 67 17.86 2.40 -2.85
N LEU A 68 16.92 1.65 -2.27
CA LEU A 68 17.24 0.62 -1.27
C LEU A 68 18.06 -0.53 -1.87
N SER A 69 17.80 -0.90 -3.13
CA SER A 69 18.58 -1.91 -3.85
C SER A 69 20.00 -1.43 -4.11
N ARG A 70 20.17 -0.15 -4.48
CA ARG A 70 21.48 0.46 -4.68
C ARG A 70 22.27 0.52 -3.37
N ASP A 71 21.61 0.88 -2.27
CA ASP A 71 22.24 0.90 -0.95
C ASP A 71 22.64 -0.51 -0.51
N GLN A 72 21.79 -1.52 -0.72
CA GLN A 72 22.15 -2.91 -0.46
C GLN A 72 23.35 -3.36 -1.27
N ALA A 73 23.45 -2.98 -2.55
CA ALA A 73 24.60 -3.31 -3.40
C ALA A 73 25.88 -2.60 -2.93
N LEU A 74 25.80 -1.35 -2.48
CA LEU A 74 26.96 -0.65 -1.91
C LEU A 74 27.38 -1.29 -0.58
N LEU A 75 26.41 -1.63 0.28
CA LEU A 75 26.68 -2.26 1.56
C LEU A 75 27.25 -3.66 1.39
N SER A 76 26.75 -4.45 0.43
CA SER A 76 27.28 -5.78 0.14
C SER A 76 28.74 -5.70 -0.33
N VAL A 77 29.07 -4.74 -1.20
CA VAL A 77 30.46 -4.49 -1.62
C VAL A 77 31.34 -4.07 -0.43
N GLN A 78 30.85 -3.17 0.43
CA GLN A 78 31.59 -2.75 1.63
C GLN A 78 31.80 -3.90 2.62
N VAL A 79 30.80 -4.75 2.82
CA VAL A 79 30.91 -5.95 3.65
C VAL A 79 31.89 -6.92 3.04
N THR A 80 31.80 -7.22 1.74
CA THR A 80 32.77 -8.09 1.05
C THR A 80 34.19 -7.53 1.16
N GLN A 81 34.36 -6.21 1.08
CA GLN A 81 35.68 -5.58 1.22
C GLN A 81 36.18 -5.59 2.67
N ALA A 82 35.31 -5.33 3.64
CA ALA A 82 35.65 -5.33 5.07
C ALA A 82 35.87 -6.74 5.65
N TYR A 83 35.26 -7.75 5.03
CA TYR A 83 35.46 -9.18 5.28
C TYR A 83 36.32 -9.83 4.21
N SER A 84 37.10 -9.05 3.46
CA SER A 84 38.11 -9.60 2.55
C SER A 84 39.15 -10.39 3.37
N PRO A 85 39.70 -11.47 2.81
CA PRO A 85 40.68 -12.31 3.51
C PRO A 85 41.89 -11.49 3.99
N GLU A 86 42.32 -10.45 3.25
CA GLU A 86 43.35 -9.52 3.73
C GLU A 86 42.91 -8.71 4.95
N ALA A 87 41.71 -8.12 4.95
CA ALA A 87 41.21 -7.31 6.06
C ALA A 87 40.95 -8.16 7.32
N ILE A 88 40.48 -9.39 7.15
CA ILE A 88 40.32 -10.36 8.24
C ILE A 88 41.69 -10.79 8.78
N ALA A 89 42.67 -11.06 7.91
CA ALA A 89 44.03 -11.40 8.32
C ALA A 89 44.70 -10.25 9.08
N GLU A 90 44.47 -9.01 8.67
CA GLU A 90 44.99 -7.81 9.35
C GLU A 90 44.33 -7.58 10.71
N ARG A 91 43.00 -7.77 10.82
CA ARG A 91 42.30 -7.76 12.11
C ARG A 91 42.70 -8.91 13.03
N ALA A 92 42.89 -10.12 12.49
CA ALA A 92 43.37 -11.28 13.24
C ALA A 92 44.79 -11.02 13.79
N LYS A 93 45.66 -10.44 12.96
CA LYS A 93 47.01 -10.02 13.36
C LYS A 93 46.97 -8.94 14.45
N ALA A 94 46.07 -7.95 14.34
CA ALA A 94 45.88 -6.91 15.35
C ALA A 94 45.32 -7.46 16.69
N LEU A 95 44.54 -8.54 16.64
CA LEU A 95 44.06 -9.28 17.82
C LEU A 95 45.10 -10.27 18.39
N GLY A 96 46.34 -10.25 17.88
CA GLY A 96 47.42 -11.12 18.35
C GLY A 96 47.31 -12.57 17.85
N MET A 97 46.39 -12.87 16.93
CA MET A 97 46.36 -14.15 16.23
C MET A 97 47.39 -14.07 15.09
N GLY A 98 48.56 -14.67 15.33
CA GLY A 98 49.61 -14.83 14.31
C GLY A 98 49.12 -15.61 13.08
N PRO A 99 49.89 -15.60 11.97
CA PRO A 99 49.46 -16.19 10.70
C PRO A 99 49.03 -17.65 10.90
N PHE A 100 47.97 -18.06 10.20
CA PHE A 100 47.52 -19.44 10.13
C PHE A 100 48.70 -20.32 9.66
N THR A 101 49.32 -21.04 10.58
CA THR A 101 50.29 -22.09 10.27
C THR A 101 49.52 -23.39 10.09
N GLU A 102 49.76 -24.07 8.95
CA GLU A 102 49.24 -25.40 8.62
C GLU A 102 49.53 -26.46 9.72
N ASP A 103 50.50 -26.19 10.61
CA ASP A 103 50.78 -26.98 11.81
C ASP A 103 49.64 -27.00 12.87
N ARG A 104 48.65 -26.10 12.79
CA ARG A 104 47.50 -26.10 13.73
C ARG A 104 46.28 -26.88 13.23
N THR A 105 46.29 -27.36 11.99
CA THR A 105 45.28 -28.28 11.49
C THR A 105 45.60 -29.69 11.98
N GLY A 106 45.05 -30.05 13.13
CA GLY A 106 44.85 -31.45 13.46
C GLY A 106 43.88 -32.02 12.44
N TYR A 107 44.40 -32.67 11.39
CA TYR A 107 43.58 -33.48 10.51
C TYR A 107 42.92 -34.55 11.39
N LEU A 108 41.60 -34.43 11.59
CA LEU A 108 40.79 -35.49 12.13
C LEU A 108 40.77 -36.59 11.05
N ILE A 109 41.77 -37.47 11.10
CA ILE A 109 41.72 -38.75 10.42
C ILE A 109 40.65 -39.53 11.19
N MET A 110 39.44 -39.59 10.63
CA MET A 110 38.47 -40.58 11.07
C MET A 110 39.01 -41.93 10.58
N GLU A 111 39.66 -42.68 11.48
CA GLU A 111 39.89 -44.10 11.26
C GLU A 111 38.51 -44.74 11.14
N ASP A 112 38.17 -45.14 9.91
CA ASP A 112 37.08 -46.08 9.66
C ASP A 112 37.45 -47.36 10.41
N ASP A 113 36.75 -47.61 11.52
CA ASP A 113 36.77 -48.87 12.26
C ASP A 113 36.01 -49.92 11.42
N GLU A 114 36.59 -50.30 10.28
CA GLU A 114 36.13 -51.45 9.49
C GLU A 114 36.72 -52.72 10.12
N GLY A 115 35.93 -53.28 11.03
CA GLY A 115 36.26 -54.43 11.85
C GLY A 115 36.83 -55.61 11.08
N ALA A 116 37.87 -56.20 11.67
CA ALA A 116 38.43 -57.49 11.31
C ALA A 116 37.35 -58.60 11.36
N GLY A 117 37.20 -59.31 10.24
CA GLY A 117 36.45 -60.55 10.16
C GLY A 117 37.17 -61.51 9.23
N ASP A 118 37.98 -62.40 9.81
CA ASP A 118 38.42 -63.67 9.22
C ASP A 118 38.05 -64.79 10.21
#